data_AF-W2RE93-F1
#
_entry.id   AF-W2RE93-F1
#
_cell.length_a   1.000
_cell.length_b   1.000
_cell.length_c   1.000
_cell.angle_alpha   90.00
_cell.angle_beta   90.00
_cell.angle_gamma   90.00
#
_symmetry.space_group_name_H-M   'P 1'
#
loop_
_entity.id
_entity.type
_entity.pdbx_description
1 polymer ?
#
loop_
_entity_poly.entity_id
_entity_poly.type
_entity_poly.pdbx_seq_one_letter_code
_entity_poly.pdbx_strand_id
1 'polypeptide(L)'
;MEPELLDLLTIYPPRLQSKRQAFWDYFVKTWCDTYGISCWNISGMMKENVEIVNRTNNSLKPNNWKLTDTFGAPHPRILNFVEVLKQEAKNYLNQLADVRHRRERPPLHAAPYRYTCVPRLR
;
A
#
# COMPACT_ATOMS: atom_id res chain seq x y z
N MET A 1 -24.82 8.05 -13.80
CA MET A 1 -24.51 7.03 -12.79
C MET A 1 -23.09 6.59 -13.11
N GLU A 2 -22.14 6.99 -12.27
CA GLU A 2 -20.66 6.95 -12.47
C GLU A 2 -20.11 5.51 -12.67
N PRO A 3 -19.25 5.27 -13.69
CA PRO A 3 -18.68 3.95 -13.99
C PRO A 3 -17.18 3.81 -13.64
N GLU A 4 -16.72 4.27 -12.46
CA GLU A 4 -15.27 4.29 -12.13
C GLU A 4 -14.87 3.60 -10.82
N LEU A 5 -15.71 2.74 -10.24
CA LEU A 5 -15.34 1.98 -9.06
C LEU A 5 -15.14 0.50 -9.40
N LEU A 6 -13.90 0.18 -9.76
CA LEU A 6 -13.26 -1.09 -9.42
C LEU A 6 -13.72 -2.34 -10.21
N ASP A 7 -13.73 -2.27 -11.54
CA ASP A 7 -13.99 -3.43 -12.41
C ASP A 7 -12.92 -4.55 -12.35
N LEU A 8 -11.80 -4.34 -11.64
CA LEU A 8 -10.67 -5.28 -11.63
C LEU A 8 -10.89 -6.54 -10.75
N LEU A 9 -12.02 -6.66 -10.07
CA LEU A 9 -12.28 -7.74 -9.11
C LEU A 9 -13.41 -8.71 -9.48
N THR A 10 -14.01 -8.58 -10.66
CA THR A 10 -15.29 -9.25 -10.95
C THR A 10 -15.15 -10.46 -11.87
N ILE A 11 -14.56 -11.54 -11.37
CA ILE A 11 -14.95 -12.91 -11.78
C ILE A 11 -15.05 -13.75 -10.50
N TYR A 12 -16.27 -13.94 -9.97
CA TYR A 12 -16.52 -14.59 -8.67
C TYR A 12 -17.03 -16.02 -8.80
N PRO A 13 -16.30 -17.02 -8.29
CA PRO A 13 -16.87 -18.32 -7.95
C PRO A 13 -17.55 -18.27 -6.56
N PRO A 14 -18.73 -18.89 -6.38
CA PRO A 14 -19.60 -18.74 -5.20
C PRO A 14 -19.09 -19.34 -3.88
N ARG A 15 -17.91 -19.99 -3.85
CA ARG A 15 -17.44 -20.83 -2.72
C ARG A 15 -16.57 -20.13 -1.67
N LEU A 16 -16.32 -18.82 -1.77
CA LEU A 16 -15.37 -18.09 -0.90
C LEU A 16 -16.01 -17.02 0.02
N GLN A 17 -17.33 -17.03 0.20
CA GLN A 17 -18.08 -15.93 0.84
C GLN A 17 -17.66 -15.63 2.29
N SER A 18 -17.44 -16.64 3.15
CA SER A 18 -17.15 -16.42 4.57
C SER A 18 -15.75 -15.84 4.83
N LYS A 19 -14.72 -16.34 4.14
CA LYS A 19 -13.35 -15.80 4.23
C LYS A 19 -13.27 -14.37 3.69
N ARG A 20 -14.07 -14.07 2.67
CA ARG A 20 -14.15 -12.74 2.07
C ARG A 20 -14.90 -11.76 2.97
N GLN A 21 -15.95 -12.20 3.65
CA GLN A 21 -16.63 -11.39 4.65
C GLN A 21 -15.68 -11.04 5.79
N ALA A 22 -14.93 -12.02 6.32
CA ALA A 22 -13.93 -11.77 7.36
C ALA A 22 -12.83 -10.78 6.91
N PHE A 23 -12.39 -10.87 5.65
CA PHE A 23 -11.47 -9.89 5.08
C PHE A 23 -12.10 -8.49 5.02
N TRP A 24 -13.34 -8.36 4.53
CA TRP A 24 -14.02 -7.07 4.44
C TRP A 24 -14.30 -6.47 5.82
N ASP A 25 -14.72 -7.29 6.79
CA ASP A 25 -14.95 -6.84 8.17
C ASP A 25 -13.65 -6.32 8.78
N TYR A 26 -12.53 -7.04 8.59
CA TYR A 26 -11.21 -6.57 9.00
C TYR A 26 -10.81 -5.29 8.26
N PHE A 27 -11.02 -5.23 6.95
CA PHE A 27 -10.64 -4.12 6.11
C PHE A 27 -11.38 -2.84 6.53
N VAL A 28 -12.71 -2.89 6.68
CA VAL A 28 -13.52 -1.75 7.10
C VAL A 28 -13.10 -1.28 8.49
N LYS A 29 -13.03 -2.20 9.46
CA LYS A 29 -12.65 -1.87 10.84
C LYS A 29 -11.26 -1.24 10.92
N THR A 30 -10.31 -1.74 10.14
CA THR A 30 -8.92 -1.26 10.20
C THR A 30 -8.71 0.01 9.39
N TRP A 31 -9.23 0.08 8.16
CA TRP A 31 -8.89 1.16 7.23
C TRP A 31 -9.93 2.26 7.13
N CYS A 32 -11.20 1.98 7.44
CA CYS A 32 -12.27 2.98 7.41
C CYS A 32 -12.59 3.53 8.80
N ASP A 33 -12.61 2.68 9.83
CA ASP A 33 -13.00 3.10 11.18
C ASP A 33 -11.81 3.64 12.00
N THR A 34 -10.64 3.00 11.90
CA THR A 34 -9.46 3.39 12.69
C THR A 34 -8.75 4.62 12.12
N TYR A 35 -8.75 4.78 10.80
CA TYR A 35 -8.13 5.92 10.13
C TYR A 35 -9.22 6.75 9.44
N GLY A 36 -9.27 8.05 9.76
CA GLY A 36 -10.21 8.96 9.11
C GLY A 36 -10.00 9.01 7.60
N ILE A 37 -11.07 9.26 6.85
CA ILE A 37 -11.03 9.39 5.37
C ILE A 37 -9.99 10.44 4.93
N SER A 38 -9.75 11.47 5.75
CA SER A 38 -8.71 12.49 5.52
C SER A 38 -7.29 11.91 5.43
N CYS A 39 -7.01 10.75 6.05
CA CYS A 39 -5.72 10.07 5.95
C CYS A 39 -5.47 9.39 4.60
N TRP A 40 -6.52 9.20 3.79
CA TRP A 40 -6.48 8.46 2.51
C TRP A 40 -6.99 9.27 1.33
N ASN A 41 -7.76 10.33 1.57
CA ASN A 41 -8.30 11.19 0.54
C ASN A 41 -7.24 12.19 0.05
N ILE A 42 -6.42 11.73 -0.88
CA ILE A 42 -5.39 12.56 -1.53
C ILE A 42 -6.00 13.85 -2.11
N SER A 43 -7.22 13.80 -2.66
CA SER A 43 -7.88 15.01 -3.19
C SER A 43 -8.23 16.03 -2.11
N GLY A 44 -8.61 15.57 -0.91
CA GLY A 44 -8.82 16.41 0.27
C GLY A 44 -7.51 17.00 0.77
N MET A 45 -6.47 16.15 0.88
CA MET A 45 -5.12 16.57 1.26
C MET A 45 -4.56 17.62 0.28
N MET A 46 -4.84 17.50 -1.02
CA MET A 46 -4.47 18.52 -2.02
C MET A 46 -5.22 19.85 -1.80
N LYS A 47 -6.53 19.81 -1.53
CA LYS A 47 -7.32 21.03 -1.25
C LYS A 47 -6.85 21.75 0.01
N GLU A 48 -6.43 20.99 1.01
CA GLU A 48 -5.88 21.50 2.28
C GLU A 48 -4.39 21.86 2.18
N ASN A 49 -3.80 21.76 0.98
CA ASN A 49 -2.40 22.08 0.70
C ASN A 49 -1.41 21.28 1.57
N VAL A 50 -1.79 20.06 1.95
CA VAL A 50 -0.94 19.12 2.68
C VAL A 50 0.20 18.70 1.76
N GLU A 51 1.42 18.81 2.28
CA GLU A 51 2.62 18.49 1.53
C GLU A 51 2.75 16.97 1.30
N ILE A 52 2.53 16.52 0.06
CA ILE A 52 2.64 15.11 -0.31
C ILE A 52 4.09 14.82 -0.71
N VAL A 53 4.85 14.29 0.24
CA VAL A 53 6.29 14.03 0.08
C VAL A 53 6.56 12.81 -0.82
N ASN A 54 5.65 11.82 -0.88
CA ASN A 54 5.78 10.64 -1.74
C ASN A 54 4.44 10.30 -2.41
N ARG A 55 4.32 10.57 -3.72
CA ARG A 55 3.24 10.01 -4.55
C ARG A 55 3.82 8.87 -5.40
N THR A 56 3.67 7.63 -4.96
CA THR A 56 3.98 6.48 -5.80
C THR A 56 2.73 6.13 -6.61
N ASN A 57 2.80 6.17 -7.94
CA ASN A 57 1.66 5.80 -8.80
C ASN A 57 1.18 4.35 -8.57
N ASN A 58 2.03 3.52 -7.97
CA ASN A 58 1.72 2.21 -7.45
C ASN A 58 2.82 1.82 -6.43
N SER A 59 2.57 2.00 -5.14
CA SER A 59 3.50 1.60 -4.06
C SER A 59 3.78 0.09 -4.05
N LEU A 60 2.93 -0.71 -4.70
CA LEU A 60 3.11 -2.16 -4.81
C LEU A 60 4.12 -2.53 -5.89
N LYS A 61 4.33 -1.71 -6.92
CA LYS A 61 5.23 -2.06 -8.04
C LYS A 61 6.69 -2.26 -7.57
N PRO A 62 7.33 -1.28 -6.89
CA PRO A 62 8.69 -1.45 -6.38
C PRO A 62 8.82 -2.61 -5.40
N ASN A 63 7.83 -2.76 -4.51
CA ASN A 63 7.80 -3.85 -3.54
C ASN A 63 7.65 -5.21 -4.23
N ASN A 64 6.79 -5.31 -5.25
CA ASN A 64 6.59 -6.55 -6.00
C ASN A 64 7.83 -6.92 -6.81
N TRP A 65 8.53 -5.94 -7.39
CA TRP A 65 9.84 -6.19 -8.03
C TRP A 65 10.88 -6.67 -7.03
N LYS A 66 11.03 -5.98 -5.90
CA LYS A 66 11.99 -6.36 -4.85
C LYS A 66 11.72 -7.77 -4.34
N LEU A 67 10.45 -8.11 -4.12
CA LEU A 67 10.05 -9.46 -3.71
C LEU A 67 10.32 -10.48 -4.81
N THR A 68 9.99 -10.16 -6.08
CA THR A 68 10.26 -11.04 -7.23
C THR A 68 11.76 -11.34 -7.38
N ASP A 69 12.61 -10.32 -7.22
CA ASP A 69 14.07 -10.44 -7.21
C ASP A 69 14.55 -11.33 -6.06
N THR A 70 13.97 -11.14 -4.87
CA THR A 70 14.29 -11.92 -3.67
C THR A 70 13.88 -13.39 -3.77
N PHE A 71 12.76 -13.70 -4.46
CA PHE A 71 12.30 -15.09 -4.61
C PHE A 71 13.17 -15.90 -5.59
N GLY A 72 13.88 -15.26 -6.52
CA GLY A 72 14.75 -15.91 -7.51
C GLY A 72 14.03 -16.84 -8.50
N ALA A 73 12.73 -17.04 -8.35
CA ALA A 73 11.88 -17.87 -9.20
C ALA A 73 10.48 -17.26 -9.35
N PRO A 74 9.83 -17.37 -10.53
CA PRO A 74 8.49 -16.84 -10.76
C PRO A 74 7.41 -17.43 -9.85
N HIS A 75 7.62 -18.68 -9.40
CA HIS A 75 6.65 -19.43 -8.60
C HIS A 75 7.36 -20.11 -7.41
N PRO A 76 7.69 -19.36 -6.35
CA PRO A 76 8.28 -19.93 -5.15
C PRO A 76 7.31 -20.92 -4.49
N ARG A 77 7.85 -21.94 -3.83
CA ARG A 77 7.06 -22.83 -2.96
C ARG A 77 6.42 -21.98 -1.85
N ILE A 78 5.19 -22.32 -1.45
CA ILE A 78 4.42 -21.52 -0.48
C ILE A 78 5.16 -21.28 0.84
N LEU A 79 5.96 -22.26 1.31
CA LEU A 79 6.77 -22.12 2.52
C LEU A 79 7.85 -21.06 2.34
N ASN A 80 8.63 -21.14 1.25
CA ASN A 80 9.66 -20.16 0.91
C ASN A 80 9.04 -18.76 0.72
N PHE A 81 7.87 -18.68 0.09
CA PHE A 81 7.14 -17.43 -0.09
C PHE A 81 6.82 -16.76 1.25
N VAL A 82 6.24 -17.51 2.19
CA VAL A 82 5.88 -17.01 3.52
C VAL A 82 7.12 -16.62 4.32
N GLU A 83 8.19 -17.40 4.23
CA GLU A 83 9.43 -17.15 4.97
C GLU A 83 10.12 -15.86 4.52
N VAL A 84 10.25 -15.65 3.20
CA VAL A 84 10.81 -14.42 2.63
C VAL A 84 9.96 -13.21 3.01
N LEU A 85 8.62 -13.30 2.95
CA LEU A 85 7.75 -12.20 3.38
C LEU A 85 7.93 -11.84 4.86
N LYS A 86 8.02 -12.84 5.74
CA LYS A 86 8.28 -12.61 7.16
C LYS A 86 9.63 -11.93 7.38
N GLN A 87 10.66 -12.37 6.67
CA GLN A 87 11.99 -11.77 6.77
C GLN A 87 11.99 -10.33 6.26
N GLU A 88 11.33 -10.04 5.14
CA GLU A 88 11.25 -8.69 4.59
C GLU A 88 10.47 -7.74 5.53
N ALA A 89 9.37 -8.21 6.11
CA ALA A 89 8.62 -7.45 7.11
C ALA A 89 9.50 -7.13 8.34
N LYS A 90 10.29 -8.11 8.81
CA LYS A 90 11.24 -7.91 9.92
C LYS A 90 12.32 -6.90 9.56
N ASN A 91 12.90 -7.00 8.37
CA ASN A 91 13.90 -6.06 7.86
C ASN A 91 13.35 -4.63 7.84
N TYR A 92 12.12 -4.45 7.35
CA TYR A 92 11.48 -3.15 7.30
C TYR A 92 11.24 -2.54 8.69
N LEU A 93 10.77 -3.34 9.65
CA LEU A 93 10.60 -2.90 11.04
C LEU A 93 11.92 -2.52 11.69
N ASN A 94 12.99 -3.28 11.43
CA ASN A 94 14.33 -2.96 11.91
C ASN A 94 14.83 -1.64 11.33
N GLN A 95 14.68 -1.43 10.01
CA GLN A 95 15.05 -0.18 9.35
C GLN A 95 14.29 1.01 9.96
N LEU A 96 12.99 0.88 10.19
CA LEU A 96 12.21 1.92 10.87
C LEU A 96 12.73 2.20 12.28
N ALA A 97 13.06 1.17 13.04
CA ALA A 97 13.65 1.32 14.36
C ALA A 97 15.04 1.99 14.28
N ASP A 98 15.87 1.64 13.30
CA ASP A 98 17.20 2.20 13.11
C ASP A 98 17.14 3.67 12.72
N VAL A 99 16.21 4.06 11.84
CA VAL A 99 15.92 5.46 11.52
C VAL A 99 15.46 6.22 12.78
N ARG A 100 14.54 5.63 13.56
CA ARG A 100 14.06 6.25 14.81
C ARG A 100 15.17 6.46 15.84
N HIS A 101 16.11 5.53 15.94
CA HIS A 101 17.27 5.61 16.84
C HIS A 101 18.48 6.33 16.20
N ARG A 102 18.33 6.93 15.01
CA ARG A 102 19.41 7.62 14.28
C ARG A 102 20.63 6.75 13.97
N ARG A 103 20.45 5.43 13.90
CA ARG A 103 21.48 4.48 13.44
C ARG A 103 21.56 4.43 11.91
N GLU A 104 20.45 4.71 11.25
CA GLU A 104 20.36 4.82 9.79
C GLU A 104 19.78 6.19 9.41
N ARG A 105 20.17 6.71 8.24
CA ARG A 105 19.55 7.92 7.70
C ARG A 105 18.19 7.56 7.09
N PRO A 106 17.15 8.39 7.29
CA PRO A 106 15.89 8.19 6.59
C PRO A 106 16.11 8.09 5.07
N PRO A 107 15.33 7.26 4.35
CA PRO A 107 15.38 7.23 2.90
C PRO A 107 15.20 8.63 2.32
N LEU A 108 15.98 8.96 1.29
CA LEU A 108 15.81 10.20 0.56
C LEU A 108 14.46 10.15 -0.16
N HIS A 109 13.52 10.95 0.31
CA HIS A 109 12.25 11.13 -0.38
C HIS A 109 12.42 12.13 -1.51
N ALA A 110 11.60 11.97 -2.56
CA ALA A 110 11.55 12.96 -3.62
C ALA A 110 11.13 14.32 -3.05
N ALA A 111 11.48 15.39 -3.75
CA ALA A 111 10.96 16.70 -3.42
C ALA A 111 9.42 16.62 -3.38
N PRO A 112 8.77 17.19 -2.36
CA PRO A 112 7.33 17.11 -2.23
C PRO A 112 6.62 17.57 -3.49
N TYR A 113 5.69 16.74 -3.97
CA TYR A 113 4.96 17.09 -5.17
C TYR A 113 3.90 18.14 -4.84
N ARG A 114 4.13 19.37 -5.29
CA ARG A 114 3.13 20.44 -5.22
C ARG A 114 2.21 20.37 -6.42
N TYR A 115 0.94 20.08 -6.17
CA TYR A 115 -0.10 20.20 -7.18
C TYR A 115 -0.36 21.68 -7.44
N THR A 116 0.00 22.14 -8.63
CA THR A 116 -0.36 23.50 -9.09
C THR A 116 -1.83 23.60 -9.51
N CYS A 117 -2.53 22.47 -9.60
CA CYS A 117 -3.96 22.35 -9.91
C CYS A 117 -4.50 21.03 -9.35
N VAL A 118 -5.74 21.02 -8.86
CA VAL A 118 -6.44 19.80 -8.44
C VAL A 118 -6.67 18.93 -9.69
N PRO A 119 -6.06 17.73 -9.80
CA PRO A 119 -6.27 16.88 -10.96
C PRO A 119 -7.73 16.43 -11.00
N ARG A 120 -8.38 16.57 -12.17
CA ARG A 120 -9.67 15.93 -12.40
C ARG A 120 -9.44 14.42 -12.34
N LEU A 121 -10.07 13.78 -11.36
CA LEU A 121 -10.26 12.33 -11.36
C LEU A 121 -11.04 12.00 -12.64
N ARG A 122 -10.60 10.95 -13.33
CA ARG A 122 -10.89 10.64 -14.72
C ARG A 122 -10.84 9.13 -14.88
#